data_AF-A2HPM7-F1
#
_entry.id   AF-A2HPM7-F1
#
_cell.length_a   1.000
_cell.length_b   1.000
_cell.length_c   1.000
_cell.angle_alpha   90.00
_cell.angle_beta   90.00
_cell.angle_gamma   90.00
#
_symmetry.space_group_name_H-M   'P 1'
#
loop_
_entity.id
_entity.type
_entity.pdbx_description
1 polymer ?
#
loop_
_entity_poly.entity_id
_entity_poly.type
_entity_poly.pdbx_seq_one_letter_code
_entity_poly.pdbx_strand_id
1 'polypeptide(L)'
;MSVPLTLSTPILYIVSNLGSKCYSNVDRNYYDQKILMRINNTFSAGLPIVHSNAEFSALVNSNTLANINLTLVDANFVPVKLLCPMYLSMTAESFELEDATGESIVLQEQLQQQIAPTNSSRTTNATNSSRIKKIFFFIFIKMYRIDVSDFYDFQAFRNMCPFRDYNKAVENLKRLVIYVDSAPECYVMKEWDVVFNKPKATIVSEQECKQKLKKIKVVQVGMKMLDAWDILLSKLEDFSVRGIKFYTPSPNFYSIFTGYKYEQVEWKENIIEAWLDHVKEIICNGNEKVYEYILCWFANILQHPSAKNETALIIIGKQGT
;
A
#
# COMPACT_ATOMS: atom_id res chain seq x y z
N MET A 1 -27.58 3.54 12.51
CA MET A 1 -27.06 2.47 11.64
C MET A 1 -25.66 2.15 12.15
N SER A 2 -25.54 1.09 12.94
CA SER A 2 -24.29 0.68 13.57
C SER A 2 -23.27 0.30 12.52
N VAL A 3 -22.09 0.93 12.57
CA VAL A 3 -20.90 0.33 11.93
C VAL A 3 -20.66 -0.97 12.69
N PRO A 4 -20.65 -2.13 12.03
CA PRO A 4 -20.48 -3.38 12.75
C PRO A 4 -19.09 -3.39 13.40
N LEU A 5 -19.05 -3.72 14.69
CA LEU A 5 -17.87 -4.06 15.50
C LEU A 5 -17.10 -5.24 14.87
N THR A 6 -16.46 -5.03 13.73
CA THR A 6 -15.85 -6.09 12.89
C THR A 6 -14.37 -5.87 12.64
N LEU A 7 -13.68 -5.13 13.53
CA LEU A 7 -12.24 -4.92 13.43
C LEU A 7 -11.49 -5.19 14.73
N SER A 8 -11.92 -6.18 15.51
CA SER A 8 -10.95 -7.03 16.20
C SER A 8 -10.65 -8.19 15.25
N THR A 9 -9.77 -7.96 14.29
CA THR A 9 -9.36 -9.03 13.39
C THR A 9 -8.21 -9.78 14.06
N PRO A 10 -8.41 -11.02 14.55
CA PRO A 10 -7.29 -11.80 15.03
C PRO A 10 -6.31 -11.96 13.86
N ILE A 11 -5.05 -11.61 14.11
CA ILE A 11 -3.98 -11.91 13.16
C ILE A 11 -3.79 -13.41 13.22
N LEU A 12 -3.96 -14.08 12.08
CA LEU A 12 -3.79 -15.51 11.96
C LEU A 12 -2.52 -15.83 11.19
N TYR A 13 -1.90 -16.94 11.53
CA TYR A 13 -0.70 -17.44 10.88
C TYR A 13 -0.93 -18.89 10.45
N ILE A 14 -0.47 -19.25 9.26
CA ILE A 14 -0.29 -20.64 8.85
C ILE A 14 1.14 -21.02 9.19
N VAL A 15 1.31 -22.03 10.05
CA VAL A 15 2.59 -22.62 10.39
C VAL A 15 2.74 -24.00 9.76
N SER A 16 3.98 -24.39 9.47
CA SER A 16 4.31 -25.70 8.93
C SER A 16 5.51 -26.33 9.61
N ASN A 17 5.57 -27.66 9.55
CA ASN A 17 6.78 -28.42 9.89
C ASN A 17 7.88 -28.34 8.82
N LEU A 18 7.67 -27.63 7.71
CA LEU A 18 8.68 -27.39 6.68
C LEU A 18 9.45 -26.08 6.91
N GLY A 19 10.79 -26.18 7.02
CA GLY A 19 11.72 -25.05 6.98
C GLY A 19 12.40 -24.72 8.32
N SER A 20 13.04 -23.55 8.38
CA SER A 20 13.78 -23.00 9.54
C SER A 20 12.93 -22.85 10.81
N LYS A 21 13.53 -23.14 11.97
CA LYS A 21 12.89 -23.20 13.29
C LYS A 21 12.29 -21.87 13.77
N CYS A 22 11.09 -21.88 14.35
CA CYS A 22 10.54 -20.76 15.15
C CYS A 22 10.25 -21.20 16.60
N TYR A 23 10.25 -20.24 17.52
CA TYR A 23 10.10 -20.47 18.96
C TYR A 23 8.63 -20.30 19.38
N SER A 24 8.06 -21.27 20.09
CA SER A 24 6.76 -21.15 20.78
C SER A 24 6.97 -21.07 22.28
N ASN A 25 6.20 -20.21 22.95
CA ASN A 25 6.33 -19.91 24.38
C ASN A 25 5.34 -20.67 25.27
N VAL A 26 4.50 -21.54 24.72
CA VAL A 26 3.30 -21.98 25.46
C VAL A 26 3.57 -23.16 26.40
N ASP A 27 4.52 -24.07 26.14
CA ASP A 27 4.60 -25.30 26.96
C ASP A 27 5.97 -25.98 27.11
N ARG A 28 7.10 -25.26 27.01
CA ARG A 28 8.49 -25.84 27.14
C ARG A 28 8.79 -27.08 26.28
N ASN A 29 7.91 -27.46 25.36
CA ASN A 29 8.10 -28.55 24.42
C ASN A 29 8.53 -27.95 23.10
N TYR A 30 9.73 -28.34 22.66
CA TYR A 30 10.37 -27.84 21.45
C TYR A 30 9.73 -28.51 20.22
N TYR A 31 9.13 -27.70 19.34
CA TYR A 31 8.65 -28.18 18.04
C TYR A 31 9.19 -27.27 16.93
N ASP A 32 9.72 -27.89 15.88
CA ASP A 32 10.17 -27.17 14.68
C ASP A 32 8.92 -26.76 13.87
N GLN A 33 8.47 -25.53 14.06
CA GLN A 33 7.36 -24.95 13.29
C GLN A 33 7.78 -23.62 12.69
N LYS A 34 7.60 -23.45 11.38
CA LYS A 34 7.90 -22.23 10.64
C LYS A 34 6.61 -21.50 10.26
N ILE A 35 6.58 -20.18 10.41
CA ILE A 35 5.48 -19.36 9.90
C ILE A 35 5.61 -19.26 8.38
N LEU A 36 4.64 -19.81 7.64
CA LEU A 36 4.60 -19.79 6.17
C LEU A 36 3.88 -18.57 5.63
N MET A 37 2.76 -18.20 6.26
CA MET A 37 1.90 -17.13 5.76
C MET A 37 1.25 -16.43 6.95
N ARG A 38 1.30 -15.10 6.93
CA ARG A 38 0.41 -14.28 7.75
C ARG A 38 -0.87 -14.02 6.95
N ILE A 39 -2.01 -14.38 7.51
CA ILE A 39 -3.30 -14.07 6.91
C ILE A 39 -3.72 -12.69 7.41
N ASN A 40 -3.60 -11.70 6.53
CA ASN A 40 -4.15 -10.38 6.78
C ASN A 40 -5.67 -10.44 6.60
N ASN A 41 -6.39 -10.45 7.72
CA ASN A 41 -7.84 -10.55 7.71
C ASN A 41 -8.48 -9.19 7.43
N THR A 42 -9.02 -9.02 6.21
CA THR A 42 -10.11 -8.08 5.96
C THR A 42 -11.39 -8.91 5.83
N PHE A 43 -12.13 -9.06 6.94
CA PHE A 43 -13.35 -9.88 6.95
C PHE A 43 -14.51 -9.13 6.28
N SER A 44 -14.91 -9.60 5.10
CA SER A 44 -16.22 -9.32 4.53
C SER A 44 -17.01 -10.63 4.48
N ALA A 45 -18.11 -10.71 5.23
CA ALA A 45 -18.93 -11.92 5.27
C ALA A 45 -19.42 -12.29 3.86
N GLY A 46 -19.26 -13.56 3.47
CA GLY A 46 -19.73 -14.08 2.18
C GLY A 46 -18.76 -13.94 1.00
N LEU A 47 -17.54 -13.41 1.20
CA LEU A 47 -16.50 -13.36 0.17
C LEU A 47 -15.31 -14.29 0.51
N PRO A 48 -14.74 -15.00 -0.47
CA PRO A 48 -13.53 -15.80 -0.24
C PRO A 48 -12.35 -14.88 0.10
N ILE A 49 -11.57 -15.27 1.12
CA ILE A 49 -10.32 -14.58 1.47
C ILE A 49 -9.27 -15.00 0.45
N VAL A 50 -8.92 -14.10 -0.47
CA VAL A 50 -7.85 -14.32 -1.44
C VAL A 50 -6.61 -13.55 -0.96
N HIS A 51 -5.61 -14.27 -0.48
CA HIS A 51 -4.32 -13.70 -0.08
C HIS A 51 -3.23 -14.26 -1.00
N SER A 52 -2.79 -13.48 -1.98
CA SER A 52 -1.82 -13.88 -3.01
C SER A 52 -0.36 -13.64 -2.62
N ASN A 53 -0.08 -12.96 -1.50
CA ASN A 53 1.28 -12.65 -1.05
C ASN A 53 1.73 -13.59 0.08
N ALA A 54 1.90 -14.87 -0.20
CA ALA A 54 2.85 -15.66 0.59
C ALA A 54 4.23 -15.47 -0.04
N GLU A 55 5.00 -14.52 0.51
CA GLU A 55 6.43 -14.35 0.21
C GLU A 55 7.24 -15.51 0.83
N PHE A 56 6.93 -16.76 0.45
CA PHE A 56 7.62 -17.91 1.01
C PHE A 56 7.84 -19.03 0.00
N SER A 57 9.08 -19.17 -0.45
CA SER A 57 9.61 -20.37 -1.09
C SER A 57 10.53 -21.10 -0.11
N ALA A 58 10.37 -22.41 0.01
CA ALA A 58 11.27 -23.28 0.76
C ALA A 58 11.90 -24.31 -0.17
N LEU A 59 13.23 -24.42 -0.11
CA LEU A 59 13.91 -25.59 -0.65
C LEU A 59 13.72 -26.74 0.33
N VAL A 60 13.07 -27.80 -0.12
CA VAL A 60 12.82 -29.02 0.66
C VAL A 60 13.16 -30.23 -0.19
N ASN A 61 13.66 -31.29 0.45
CA ASN A 61 13.90 -32.55 -0.26
C ASN A 61 12.56 -33.12 -0.77
N SER A 62 12.58 -33.78 -1.92
CA SER A 62 11.35 -34.33 -2.54
C SER A 62 10.56 -35.24 -1.60
N ASN A 63 11.24 -36.00 -0.76
CA ASN A 63 10.62 -36.91 0.22
C ASN A 63 9.92 -36.17 1.37
N THR A 64 10.25 -34.90 1.64
CA THR A 64 9.66 -34.11 2.71
C THR A 64 8.27 -33.58 2.33
N LEU A 65 7.97 -33.46 1.02
CA LEU A 65 6.64 -33.07 0.53
C LEU A 65 5.54 -34.08 0.90
N ALA A 66 5.89 -35.34 1.15
CA ALA A 66 4.94 -36.37 1.55
C ALA A 66 4.46 -36.23 3.01
N ASN A 67 5.15 -35.42 3.83
CA ASN A 67 4.89 -35.28 5.26
C ASN A 67 4.67 -33.81 5.68
N ILE A 68 4.09 -33.00 4.79
CA ILE A 68 3.76 -31.61 5.11
C ILE A 68 2.59 -31.58 6.07
N ASN A 69 2.77 -30.91 7.19
CA ASN A 69 1.70 -30.53 8.09
C ASN A 69 1.56 -29.00 8.09
N LEU A 70 0.31 -28.53 8.02
CA LEU A 70 -0.06 -27.13 8.04
C LEU A 70 -1.05 -26.91 9.18
N THR A 71 -0.74 -25.98 10.08
CA THR A 71 -1.61 -25.64 11.21
C THR A 71 -1.93 -24.16 11.16
N LEU A 72 -3.21 -23.82 11.30
CA LEU A 72 -3.66 -22.45 11.46
C LEU A 72 -3.59 -22.07 12.94
N VAL A 73 -2.90 -20.99 13.27
CA VAL A 73 -2.74 -20.50 14.64
C VAL A 73 -3.08 -19.01 14.74
N ASP A 74 -3.40 -18.57 15.94
CA ASP A 74 -3.59 -17.15 16.25
C ASP A 74 -2.25 -16.42 16.51
N ALA A 75 -2.33 -15.15 16.91
CA ALA A 75 -1.15 -14.35 17.22
C ALA A 75 -0.33 -14.84 18.43
N ASN A 76 -0.89 -15.74 19.24
CA ASN A 76 -0.24 -16.36 20.38
C ASN A 76 0.20 -17.81 20.07
N PHE A 77 0.18 -18.23 18.79
CA PHE A 77 0.49 -19.60 18.34
C PHE A 77 -0.45 -20.67 18.88
N VAL A 78 -1.67 -20.31 19.27
CA VAL A 78 -2.70 -21.27 19.68
C VAL A 78 -3.43 -21.76 18.42
N PRO A 79 -3.56 -23.08 18.20
CA PRO A 79 -4.30 -23.63 17.06
C PRO A 79 -5.75 -23.14 17.01
N VAL A 80 -6.17 -22.68 15.84
CA VAL A 80 -7.53 -22.14 15.61
C VAL A 80 -8.34 -23.14 14.80
N LYS A 81 -9.54 -23.45 15.28
CA LYS A 81 -10.49 -24.29 14.56
C LYS A 81 -11.48 -23.40 13.79
N LEU A 82 -11.51 -23.56 12.47
CA LEU A 82 -12.46 -22.86 11.62
C LEU A 82 -13.82 -23.56 11.63
N LEU A 83 -14.90 -22.77 11.63
CA LEU A 83 -16.27 -23.27 11.49
C LEU A 83 -16.60 -23.67 10.04
N CYS A 84 -15.88 -23.10 9.07
CA CYS A 84 -15.99 -23.39 7.64
C CYS A 84 -14.63 -23.84 7.09
N PRO A 85 -14.59 -24.73 6.08
CA PRO A 85 -13.33 -25.18 5.48
C PRO A 85 -12.61 -24.02 4.77
N MET A 86 -11.29 -23.96 4.96
CA MET A 86 -10.38 -23.08 4.22
C MET A 86 -9.66 -23.92 3.17
N TYR A 87 -9.56 -23.41 1.94
CA TYR A 87 -8.84 -24.06 0.84
C TYR A 87 -7.51 -23.35 0.61
N LEU A 88 -6.42 -24.13 0.52
CA LEU A 88 -5.08 -23.63 0.24
C LEU A 88 -4.59 -24.22 -1.09
N SER A 89 -3.96 -23.38 -1.92
CA SER A 89 -3.25 -23.83 -3.13
C SER A 89 -1.75 -23.68 -2.92
N MET A 90 -0.99 -24.72 -3.25
CA MET A 90 0.47 -24.74 -3.14
C MET A 90 1.05 -25.18 -4.48
N THR A 91 2.04 -24.44 -4.97
CA THR A 91 2.81 -24.79 -6.18
C THR A 91 4.18 -25.29 -5.75
N ALA A 92 4.56 -26.47 -6.22
CA ALA A 92 5.89 -27.03 -6.01
C ALA A 92 6.62 -27.12 -7.36
N GLU A 93 7.84 -26.59 -7.42
CA GLU A 93 8.70 -26.65 -8.59
C GLU A 93 9.94 -27.48 -8.25
N SER A 94 10.28 -28.45 -9.09
CA SER A 94 11.55 -29.17 -8.98
C SER A 94 12.66 -28.38 -9.66
N PHE A 95 13.82 -28.31 -9.03
CA PHE A 95 15.04 -27.79 -9.62
C PHE A 95 16.14 -28.82 -9.38
N GLU A 96 17.03 -29.00 -10.35
CA GLU A 96 18.20 -29.85 -10.19
C GLU A 96 19.26 -29.05 -9.42
N LEU A 97 19.79 -29.64 -8.35
CA LEU A 97 20.96 -29.10 -7.67
C LEU A 97 22.17 -29.41 -8.55
N GLU A 98 22.73 -28.40 -9.20
CA GLU A 98 24.08 -28.52 -9.76
C GLU A 98 25.05 -28.75 -8.59
N ASP A 99 25.76 -29.88 -8.62
CA ASP A 99 26.89 -30.11 -7.71
C ASP A 99 27.88 -28.93 -7.83
N ALA A 100 28.69 -28.71 -6.79
CA ALA A 100 29.62 -27.59 -6.62
C ALA A 100 30.75 -27.47 -7.69
N THR A 101 30.55 -28.06 -8.87
CA THR A 101 31.40 -27.98 -10.06
C THR A 101 30.69 -27.31 -11.26
N GLY A 102 29.42 -26.91 -11.17
CA GLY A 102 28.79 -26.00 -12.14
C GLY A 102 28.83 -26.48 -13.59
N GLU A 103 28.43 -27.73 -13.84
CA GLU A 103 28.21 -28.23 -15.19
C GLU A 103 26.77 -28.72 -15.35
N SER A 104 25.91 -27.84 -15.85
CA SER A 104 24.71 -28.25 -16.60
C SER A 104 25.13 -28.76 -17.97
N ILE A 105 24.86 -30.05 -18.21
CA ILE A 105 24.96 -30.68 -19.51
C ILE A 105 23.84 -30.10 -20.37
N VAL A 106 24.18 -29.16 -21.25
CA VAL A 106 23.68 -28.94 -22.62
C VAL A 106 24.00 -27.49 -22.96
N LEU A 107 25.11 -27.30 -23.70
CA LEU A 107 25.38 -26.24 -24.69
C LEU A 107 26.90 -26.16 -24.96
N GLN A 108 27.49 -27.22 -25.54
CA GLN A 108 28.88 -27.18 -26.00
C GLN A 108 29.12 -27.61 -27.46
N GLU A 109 28.09 -27.61 -28.32
CA GLU A 109 28.31 -27.91 -29.75
C GLU A 109 28.23 -26.70 -30.70
N GLN A 110 28.15 -25.46 -30.21
CA GLN A 110 28.05 -24.30 -31.12
C GLN A 110 29.03 -23.14 -30.90
N LEU A 111 30.03 -23.28 -30.02
CA LEU A 111 31.12 -22.29 -29.92
C LEU A 111 32.52 -22.93 -30.07
N GLN A 112 32.67 -23.76 -31.09
CA GLN A 112 33.96 -23.96 -31.76
C GLN A 112 33.83 -23.56 -33.22
N GLN A 113 33.82 -22.25 -33.47
CA GLN A 113 34.37 -21.69 -34.70
C GLN A 113 34.64 -20.20 -34.50
N GLN A 114 35.92 -19.85 -34.68
CA GLN A 114 36.49 -18.52 -34.88
C GLN A 114 36.87 -17.70 -33.63
N ILE A 115 37.98 -18.11 -33.01
CA ILE A 115 39.00 -17.16 -32.56
C ILE A 115 40.24 -17.36 -33.43
N ALA A 116 40.66 -16.30 -34.13
CA ALA A 116 42.08 -15.96 -34.31
C ALA A 116 42.23 -14.44 -34.59
N PRO A 117 43.35 -13.81 -34.19
CA PRO A 117 43.38 -12.41 -33.73
C PRO A 117 44.23 -11.48 -34.61
N THR A 118 44.01 -10.15 -34.53
CA THR A 118 45.08 -9.18 -34.89
C THR A 118 44.90 -7.77 -34.29
N ASN A 119 45.82 -7.42 -33.39
CA ASN A 119 46.65 -6.21 -33.29
C ASN A 119 46.08 -4.77 -33.36
N SER A 120 46.24 -4.08 -32.20
CA SER A 120 46.89 -2.78 -31.97
C SER A 120 46.77 -1.63 -32.99
N SER A 121 46.30 -0.47 -32.52
CA SER A 121 47.09 0.79 -32.54
C SER A 121 46.40 1.92 -31.76
N ARG A 122 47.19 2.63 -30.94
CA ARG A 122 46.88 3.93 -30.33
C ARG A 122 46.72 5.02 -31.39
N THR A 123 45.87 6.01 -31.13
CA THR A 123 46.19 7.44 -31.35
C THR A 123 45.27 8.36 -30.54
N THR A 124 45.90 9.42 -30.05
CA THR A 124 45.37 10.57 -29.33
C THR A 124 44.49 11.47 -30.22
N ASN A 125 43.61 12.30 -29.63
CA ASN A 125 43.71 13.76 -29.76
C ASN A 125 42.69 14.55 -28.93
N ALA A 126 43.10 15.78 -28.68
CA ALA A 126 42.67 16.75 -27.69
C ALA A 126 41.39 17.55 -28.04
N THR A 127 40.80 18.09 -26.97
CA THR A 127 40.12 19.40 -26.83
C THR A 127 39.00 19.79 -27.79
N ASN A 128 37.84 20.13 -27.21
CA ASN A 128 37.25 21.46 -27.40
C ASN A 128 36.30 21.85 -26.27
N SER A 129 36.71 22.91 -25.56
CA SER A 129 35.92 23.64 -24.57
C SER A 129 34.88 24.49 -25.31
N SER A 130 33.59 24.28 -25.02
CA SER A 130 32.55 25.26 -25.30
C SER A 130 31.79 25.58 -24.01
N ARG A 131 32.02 26.80 -23.49
CA ARG A 131 31.27 27.42 -22.40
C ARG A 131 29.82 27.61 -22.85
N ILE A 132 28.95 26.65 -22.52
CA ILE A 132 27.50 26.86 -22.59
C ILE A 132 27.11 27.69 -21.36
N LYS A 133 26.74 28.95 -21.61
CA LYS A 133 26.12 29.83 -20.61
C LYS A 133 24.83 29.15 -20.12
N LYS A 134 24.84 28.58 -18.91
CA LYS A 134 23.64 28.06 -18.24
C LYS A 134 22.72 29.23 -17.90
N ILE A 135 21.74 29.46 -18.75
CA ILE A 135 20.58 30.31 -18.45
C ILE A 135 19.70 29.48 -17.51
N PHE A 136 19.64 29.87 -16.24
CA PHE A 136 18.75 29.25 -15.26
C PHE A 136 17.34 29.80 -15.46
N PHE A 137 16.46 29.02 -16.12
CA PHE A 137 15.02 29.23 -16.03
C PHE A 137 14.54 28.66 -14.70
N PHE A 138 14.15 29.54 -13.77
CA PHE A 138 13.37 29.12 -12.61
C PHE A 138 11.93 28.89 -13.06
N ILE A 139 11.57 27.63 -13.30
CA ILE A 139 10.18 27.21 -13.53
C ILE A 139 9.60 26.85 -12.17
N PHE A 140 8.65 27.65 -11.68
CA PHE A 140 7.85 27.31 -10.51
C PHE A 140 6.79 26.29 -10.91
N ILE A 141 7.00 25.01 -10.54
CA ILE A 141 5.99 23.97 -10.70
C ILE A 141 5.13 23.96 -9.43
N LYS A 142 3.84 24.25 -9.57
CA LYS A 142 2.90 24.21 -8.45
C LYS A 142 2.77 22.77 -7.93
N MET A 143 2.97 22.57 -6.63
CA MET A 143 2.77 21.27 -5.99
C MET A 143 1.29 21.05 -5.70
N TYR A 144 0.76 19.93 -6.14
CA TYR A 144 -0.62 19.52 -5.86
C TYR A 144 -0.61 18.35 -4.88
N ARG A 145 -1.46 18.41 -3.87
CA ARG A 145 -1.81 17.22 -3.07
C ARG A 145 -2.84 16.43 -3.86
N ILE A 146 -2.79 15.10 -3.80
CA ILE A 146 -3.89 14.27 -4.29
C ILE A 146 -5.13 14.62 -3.45
N ASP A 147 -6.05 15.34 -4.08
CA ASP A 147 -7.37 15.60 -3.55
C ASP A 147 -8.29 14.48 -4.03
N VAL A 148 -9.08 13.89 -3.12
CA VAL A 148 -10.07 12.86 -3.45
C VAL A 148 -11.49 13.45 -3.57
N SER A 149 -11.65 14.73 -3.27
CA SER A 149 -12.92 15.45 -3.34
C SER A 149 -13.25 15.87 -4.78
N ASP A 150 -12.24 16.13 -5.61
CA ASP A 150 -12.42 16.47 -7.03
C ASP A 150 -12.53 15.22 -7.91
N PHE A 151 -13.39 15.27 -8.93
CA PHE A 151 -13.68 14.15 -9.84
C PHE A 151 -12.58 13.87 -10.87
N TYR A 152 -11.39 14.48 -10.72
CA TYR A 152 -10.30 14.31 -11.66
C TYR A 152 -9.55 12.99 -11.43
N ASP A 153 -9.58 12.09 -12.41
CA ASP A 153 -8.98 10.76 -12.32
C ASP A 153 -8.04 10.45 -13.52
N PHE A 154 -7.52 9.22 -13.57
CA PHE A 154 -6.70 8.77 -14.69
C PHE A 154 -7.43 8.75 -16.03
N GLN A 155 -8.75 8.56 -16.04
CA GLN A 155 -9.52 8.58 -17.29
C GLN A 155 -9.61 10.00 -17.84
N ALA A 156 -9.89 10.99 -16.98
CA ALA A 156 -9.86 12.40 -17.32
C ALA A 156 -8.47 12.83 -17.82
N PHE A 157 -7.39 12.37 -17.19
CA PHE A 157 -6.03 12.62 -17.66
C PHE A 157 -5.73 12.00 -19.03
N ARG A 158 -6.16 10.75 -19.27
CA ARG A 158 -6.03 10.09 -20.58
C ARG A 158 -6.75 10.86 -21.68
N ASN A 159 -7.95 11.38 -21.40
CA ASN A 159 -8.73 12.17 -22.36
C ASN A 159 -8.06 13.51 -22.72
N MET A 160 -7.17 14.03 -21.87
CA MET A 160 -6.38 15.25 -22.14
C MET A 160 -5.07 14.96 -22.91
N CYS A 161 -4.67 13.70 -23.01
CA CYS A 161 -3.47 13.31 -23.75
C CYS A 161 -3.74 13.26 -25.27
N PRO A 162 -2.74 13.60 -26.12
CA PRO A 162 -1.41 14.07 -25.76
C PRO A 162 -1.40 15.58 -25.43
N PHE A 163 -0.60 15.96 -24.44
CA PHE A 163 -0.37 17.36 -24.10
C PHE A 163 0.63 17.99 -25.08
N ARG A 164 0.43 19.28 -25.38
CA ARG A 164 1.42 20.09 -26.14
C ARG A 164 2.54 20.62 -25.26
N ASP A 165 2.22 20.92 -24.00
CA ASP A 165 3.15 21.47 -23.02
C ASP A 165 3.51 20.40 -21.98
N TYR A 166 4.81 20.14 -21.85
CA TYR A 166 5.37 19.19 -20.89
C TYR A 166 5.07 19.61 -19.44
N ASN A 167 5.13 20.91 -19.11
CA ASN A 167 4.90 21.37 -17.74
C ASN A 167 3.44 21.16 -17.32
N LYS A 168 2.51 21.44 -18.23
CA LYS A 168 1.08 21.17 -18.02
C LYS A 168 0.80 19.68 -17.82
N ALA A 169 1.52 18.81 -18.54
CA ALA A 169 1.42 17.37 -18.34
C ALA A 169 1.89 16.94 -16.94
N VAL A 170 3.05 17.44 -16.48
CA VAL A 170 3.57 17.20 -15.13
C VAL A 170 2.58 17.67 -14.07
N GLU A 171 2.05 18.89 -14.22
CA GLU A 171 1.09 19.48 -13.27
C GLU A 171 -0.17 18.63 -13.09
N ASN A 172 -0.71 18.11 -14.20
CA ASN A 172 -1.89 17.26 -14.17
C ASN A 172 -1.58 15.86 -13.62
N LEU A 173 -0.39 15.31 -13.93
CA LEU A 173 0.03 14.01 -13.39
C LEU A 173 0.26 14.06 -11.87
N LYS A 174 0.78 15.17 -11.33
CA LYS A 174 0.98 15.38 -9.88
C LYS A 174 -0.32 15.28 -9.06
N ARG A 175 -1.48 15.52 -9.68
CA ARG A 175 -2.79 15.38 -9.03
C ARG A 175 -3.21 13.91 -8.85
N LEU A 176 -2.53 12.99 -9.54
CA LEU A 176 -2.93 11.58 -9.63
C LEU A 176 -1.92 10.63 -9.00
N VAL A 177 -0.65 10.99 -8.90
CA VAL A 177 0.42 10.10 -8.44
C VAL A 177 1.35 10.84 -7.48
N ILE A 178 1.75 10.16 -6.41
CA ILE A 178 2.79 10.58 -5.47
C ILE A 178 3.75 9.40 -5.26
N TYR A 179 5.05 9.68 -5.25
CA TYR A 179 6.08 8.73 -4.84
C TYR A 179 6.35 8.89 -3.35
N VAL A 180 6.39 7.78 -2.61
CA VAL A 180 6.66 7.77 -1.18
C VAL A 180 8.04 7.16 -0.96
N ASP A 181 8.96 8.02 -0.56
CA ASP A 181 10.35 7.70 -0.23
C ASP A 181 10.43 7.10 1.18
N SER A 182 9.87 5.89 1.32
CA SER A 182 9.91 5.08 2.53
C SER A 182 10.55 3.73 2.24
N ALA A 183 10.90 2.97 3.29
CA ALA A 183 11.32 1.58 3.15
C ALA A 183 10.20 0.67 3.73
N PRO A 184 9.46 -0.10 2.91
CA PRO A 184 9.56 -0.22 1.45
C PRO A 184 9.02 1.00 0.69
N GLU A 185 9.52 1.21 -0.53
CA GLU A 185 9.07 2.28 -1.42
C GLU A 185 7.66 1.98 -1.93
N CYS A 186 6.81 2.99 -2.03
CA CYS A 186 5.46 2.83 -2.55
C CYS A 186 4.97 4.08 -3.29
N TYR A 187 3.86 3.93 -4.00
CA TYR A 187 3.23 5.02 -4.73
C TYR A 187 1.79 5.18 -4.28
N VAL A 188 1.34 6.42 -4.14
CA VAL A 188 -0.08 6.72 -3.92
C VAL A 188 -0.68 7.14 -5.25
N MET A 189 -1.72 6.43 -5.68
CA MET A 189 -2.44 6.71 -6.92
C MET A 189 -3.88 7.11 -6.63
N LYS A 190 -4.39 8.10 -7.35
CA LYS A 190 -5.80 8.48 -7.32
C LYS A 190 -6.60 7.63 -8.30
N GLU A 191 -7.39 6.71 -7.77
CA GLU A 191 -8.20 5.77 -8.53
C GLU A 191 -9.69 6.02 -8.34
N TRP A 192 -10.50 5.50 -9.25
CA TRP A 192 -11.96 5.55 -9.11
C TRP A 192 -12.45 4.33 -8.32
N ASP A 193 -13.13 4.56 -7.21
CA ASP A 193 -13.82 3.51 -6.46
C ASP A 193 -15.21 3.30 -7.07
N VAL A 194 -15.39 2.16 -7.75
CA VAL A 194 -16.64 1.80 -8.43
C VAL A 194 -17.77 1.53 -7.43
N VAL A 195 -17.45 1.10 -6.21
CA VAL A 195 -18.45 0.75 -5.18
C VAL A 195 -19.06 2.00 -4.58
N PHE A 196 -18.22 2.98 -4.24
CA PHE A 196 -18.67 4.24 -3.65
C PHE A 196 -18.86 5.35 -4.68
N ASN A 197 -18.60 5.07 -5.95
CA ASN A 197 -18.66 6.00 -7.08
C ASN A 197 -17.93 7.33 -6.78
N LYS A 198 -16.71 7.24 -6.27
CA LYS A 198 -15.90 8.39 -5.85
C LYS A 198 -14.41 8.15 -6.04
N PRO A 199 -13.58 9.20 -6.17
CA PRO A 199 -12.13 9.04 -6.16
C PRO A 199 -11.63 8.51 -4.81
N LYS A 200 -10.57 7.70 -4.87
CA LYS A 200 -9.91 7.09 -3.73
C LYS A 200 -8.40 7.10 -3.94
N ALA A 201 -7.66 7.38 -2.88
CA ALA A 201 -6.23 7.18 -2.86
C ALA A 201 -5.90 5.70 -2.55
N THR A 202 -5.19 5.06 -3.46
CA THR A 202 -4.72 3.67 -3.33
C THR A 202 -3.20 3.67 -3.21
N ILE A 203 -2.67 2.93 -2.23
CA ILE A 203 -1.23 2.70 -2.12
C ILE A 203 -0.90 1.45 -2.95
N VAL A 204 0.08 1.58 -3.84
CA VAL A 204 0.48 0.52 -4.77
C VAL A 204 2.00 0.33 -4.79
N SER A 205 2.42 -0.83 -5.29
CA SER A 205 3.83 -1.14 -5.54
C SER A 205 4.37 -0.41 -6.79
N GLU A 206 5.70 -0.35 -6.93
CA GLU A 206 6.33 0.17 -8.15
C GLU A 206 5.86 -0.57 -9.40
N GLN A 207 5.74 -1.90 -9.32
CA GLN A 207 5.35 -2.73 -10.45
C GLN A 207 3.95 -2.36 -10.97
N GLU A 208 2.97 -2.26 -10.07
CA GLU A 208 1.60 -1.86 -10.41
C GLU A 208 1.54 -0.45 -10.99
N CYS A 209 2.24 0.50 -10.35
CA CYS A 209 2.30 1.88 -10.81
C CYS A 209 2.90 1.97 -12.23
N LYS A 210 4.05 1.32 -12.45
CA LYS A 210 4.75 1.27 -13.73
C LYS A 210 3.91 0.65 -14.84
N GLN A 211 3.25 -0.48 -14.57
CA GLN A 211 2.35 -1.13 -15.53
C GLN A 211 1.20 -0.21 -15.96
N LYS A 212 0.66 0.59 -15.03
CA LYS A 212 -0.43 1.52 -15.33
C LYS A 212 0.04 2.75 -16.11
N LEU A 213 1.13 3.37 -15.68
CA LEU A 213 1.64 4.62 -16.24
C LEU A 213 2.30 4.45 -17.62
N LYS A 214 2.98 3.33 -17.89
CA LYS A 214 3.56 3.04 -19.22
C LYS A 214 2.52 2.95 -20.34
N LYS A 215 1.27 2.61 -20.00
CA LYS A 215 0.15 2.53 -20.94
C LYS A 215 -0.40 3.91 -21.35
N ILE A 216 0.08 5.01 -20.76
CA ILE A 216 -0.41 6.36 -21.05
C ILE A 216 0.67 7.12 -21.81
N LYS A 217 0.46 7.40 -23.10
CA LYS A 217 1.36 8.25 -23.89
C LYS A 217 0.93 9.70 -23.70
N VAL A 218 1.84 10.53 -23.16
CA VAL A 218 1.46 11.83 -22.60
C VAL A 218 1.91 12.99 -23.46
N VAL A 219 3.18 13.07 -23.86
CA VAL A 219 3.74 14.23 -24.57
C VAL A 219 4.85 13.82 -25.52
N GLN A 220 4.90 14.48 -26.67
CA GLN A 220 5.99 14.32 -27.63
C GLN A 220 7.11 15.32 -27.32
N VAL A 221 8.31 14.82 -27.05
CA VAL A 221 9.50 15.66 -26.86
C VAL A 221 10.51 15.29 -27.93
N GLY A 222 10.63 16.13 -28.95
CA GLY A 222 11.40 15.83 -30.15
C GLY A 222 10.85 14.63 -30.92
N MET A 223 11.68 13.61 -31.12
CA MET A 223 11.29 12.37 -31.83
C MET A 223 10.71 11.29 -30.90
N LYS A 224 10.79 11.45 -29.58
CA LYS A 224 10.34 10.45 -28.61
C LYS A 224 8.98 10.83 -28.02
N MET A 225 8.05 9.86 -28.01
CA MET A 225 6.83 9.95 -27.22
C MET A 225 7.12 9.47 -25.79
N LEU A 226 6.96 10.37 -24.82
CA LEU A 226 7.10 10.04 -23.40
C LEU A 226 5.79 9.50 -22.85
N ASP A 227 5.88 8.45 -22.03
CA ASP A 227 4.76 7.97 -21.24
C ASP A 227 4.71 8.61 -19.85
N ALA A 228 3.62 8.38 -19.11
CA ALA A 228 3.46 8.96 -17.78
C ALA A 228 4.52 8.46 -16.78
N TRP A 229 5.06 7.25 -16.99
CA TRP A 229 6.13 6.70 -16.16
C TRP A 229 7.46 7.42 -16.42
N ASP A 230 7.79 7.66 -17.69
CA ASP A 230 8.96 8.45 -18.07
C ASP A 230 8.90 9.86 -17.45
N ILE A 231 7.73 10.51 -17.46
CA ILE A 231 7.54 11.83 -16.85
C ILE A 231 7.76 11.78 -15.34
N LEU A 232 7.13 10.82 -14.65
CA LEU A 232 7.28 10.62 -13.21
C LEU A 232 8.75 10.47 -12.82
N LEU A 233 9.49 9.57 -13.49
CA LEU A 233 10.91 9.35 -13.21
C LEU A 233 11.78 10.57 -13.52
N SER A 234 11.51 11.28 -14.61
CA SER A 234 12.28 12.48 -14.98
C SER A 234 12.17 13.62 -13.97
N LYS A 235 11.13 13.59 -13.14
CA LYS A 235 10.82 14.59 -12.13
C LYS A 235 10.56 13.95 -10.76
N LEU A 236 11.20 12.84 -10.42
CA LEU A 236 10.81 12.04 -9.25
C LEU A 236 10.77 12.85 -7.93
N GLU A 237 11.75 13.73 -7.71
CA GLU A 237 11.80 14.63 -6.55
C GLU A 237 10.54 15.49 -6.39
N ASP A 238 10.00 15.98 -7.51
CA ASP A 238 8.80 16.81 -7.60
C ASP A 238 7.50 16.07 -7.26
N PHE A 239 7.54 14.74 -7.27
CA PHE A 239 6.44 13.83 -6.90
C PHE A 239 6.67 13.17 -5.52
N SER A 240 7.83 13.41 -4.90
CA SER A 240 8.27 12.67 -3.71
C SER A 240 7.71 13.26 -2.40
N VAL A 241 7.37 12.36 -1.47
CA VAL A 241 7.12 12.66 -0.06
C VAL A 241 7.89 11.67 0.81
N ARG A 242 8.21 12.05 2.05
CA ARG A 242 9.00 11.23 3.00
C ARG A 242 8.22 10.07 3.62
N GLY A 243 6.91 10.01 3.40
CA GLY A 243 6.07 9.03 4.07
C GLY A 243 4.59 9.38 4.03
N ILE A 244 3.80 8.46 4.54
CA ILE A 244 2.35 8.60 4.68
C ILE A 244 2.00 8.76 6.16
N LYS A 245 1.14 9.72 6.47
CA LYS A 245 0.54 9.91 7.80
C LYS A 245 -0.97 9.91 7.68
N PHE A 246 -1.65 9.60 8.77
CA PHE A 246 -3.11 9.68 8.80
C PHE A 246 -3.57 11.11 8.45
N TYR A 247 -3.09 12.11 9.19
CA TYR A 247 -3.27 13.52 8.84
C TYR A 247 -2.03 14.33 9.24
N THR A 248 -1.64 15.26 8.39
CA THR A 248 -0.55 16.19 8.65
C THR A 248 -0.65 17.45 7.79
N PRO A 249 -0.41 18.64 8.38
CA PRO A 249 -0.36 19.87 7.59
C PRO A 249 0.95 19.97 6.78
N SER A 250 1.98 19.19 7.08
CA SER A 250 3.29 19.27 6.43
C SER A 250 3.23 18.79 4.97
N PRO A 251 3.82 19.53 4.00
CA PRO A 251 3.88 19.11 2.60
C PRO A 251 4.84 17.93 2.36
N ASN A 252 5.73 17.63 3.30
CA ASN A 252 6.72 16.56 3.17
C ASN A 252 6.13 15.15 3.36
N PHE A 253 4.87 15.05 3.75
CA PHE A 253 4.19 13.80 4.04
C PHE A 253 2.83 13.79 3.33
N TYR A 254 2.41 12.63 2.88
CA TYR A 254 1.07 12.45 2.35
C TYR A 254 0.06 12.22 3.48
N SER A 255 -1.09 12.90 3.45
CA SER A 255 -2.20 12.68 4.39
C SER A 255 -3.25 11.78 3.77
N ILE A 256 -3.58 10.67 4.44
CA ILE A 256 -4.67 9.77 4.02
C ILE A 256 -6.04 10.40 4.30
N PHE A 257 -6.17 11.07 5.44
CA PHE A 257 -7.39 11.74 5.85
C PHE A 257 -7.48 13.10 5.16
N THR A 258 -8.48 13.23 4.28
CA THR A 258 -8.74 14.43 3.48
C THR A 258 -9.89 15.27 4.03
N GLY A 259 -10.42 14.93 5.21
CA GLY A 259 -11.55 15.60 5.84
C GLY A 259 -12.73 14.67 6.11
N TYR A 260 -13.77 15.23 6.73
CA TYR A 260 -15.02 14.54 6.97
C TYR A 260 -15.90 14.57 5.72
N LYS A 261 -16.79 13.57 5.61
CA LYS A 261 -17.79 13.51 4.53
C LYS A 261 -18.74 14.73 4.53
N TYR A 262 -18.94 15.33 5.70
CA TYR A 262 -19.89 16.41 5.90
C TYR A 262 -19.14 17.73 6.12
N GLU A 263 -19.69 18.80 5.55
CA GLU A 263 -19.17 20.15 5.74
C GLU A 263 -19.50 20.66 7.15
N GLN A 264 -18.65 21.56 7.64
CA GLN A 264 -18.92 22.26 8.89
C GLN A 264 -20.08 23.23 8.69
N VAL A 265 -21.13 23.08 9.48
CA VAL A 265 -22.31 23.96 9.49
C VAL A 265 -22.35 24.78 10.77
N GLU A 266 -23.11 25.88 10.74
CA GLU A 266 -23.42 26.62 11.96
C GLU A 266 -24.18 25.74 12.96
N TRP A 267 -23.84 25.89 14.24
CA TRP A 267 -24.49 25.17 15.32
C TRP A 267 -25.94 25.62 15.46
N LYS A 268 -26.85 24.64 15.51
CA LYS A 268 -28.28 24.84 15.74
C LYS A 268 -28.74 23.84 16.77
N GLU A 269 -29.03 24.34 17.96
CA GLU A 269 -29.38 23.54 19.14
C GLU A 269 -30.55 22.59 18.85
N ASN A 270 -31.62 23.11 18.24
CA ASN A 270 -32.84 22.37 17.90
C ASN A 270 -32.65 21.16 16.95
N ILE A 271 -31.53 21.07 16.24
CA ILE A 271 -31.25 19.93 15.33
C ILE A 271 -30.67 18.75 16.11
N ILE A 272 -29.84 19.04 17.11
CA ILE A 272 -29.09 18.03 17.85
C ILE A 272 -29.62 17.79 19.27
N GLU A 273 -30.56 18.62 19.74
CA GLU A 273 -31.19 18.55 21.06
C GLU A 273 -31.65 17.13 21.39
N ALA A 274 -32.39 16.47 20.48
CA ALA A 274 -32.84 15.09 20.69
C ALA A 274 -31.69 14.09 20.91
N TRP A 275 -30.52 14.33 20.30
CA TRP A 275 -29.33 13.51 20.53
C TRP A 275 -28.67 13.86 21.87
N LEU A 276 -28.54 15.15 22.19
CA LEU A 276 -27.98 15.61 23.46
C LEU A 276 -28.79 15.10 24.65
N ASP A 277 -30.12 15.23 24.59
CA ASP A 277 -31.06 14.74 25.60
C ASP A 277 -30.97 13.23 25.75
N HIS A 278 -30.87 12.49 24.64
CA HIS A 278 -30.71 11.04 24.71
C HIS A 278 -29.39 10.64 25.39
N VAL A 279 -28.28 11.33 25.10
CA VAL A 279 -27.00 11.07 25.77
C VAL A 279 -27.09 11.42 27.26
N LYS A 280 -27.71 12.54 27.62
CA LYS A 280 -27.80 13.00 29.01
C LYS A 280 -28.76 12.16 29.84
N GLU A 281 -30.00 12.05 29.38
CA GLU A 281 -31.10 11.45 30.15
C GLU A 281 -31.05 9.93 30.10
N ILE A 282 -30.67 9.34 28.96
CA ILE A 282 -30.73 7.89 28.78
C ILE A 282 -29.38 7.21 28.97
N ILE A 283 -28.32 7.67 28.29
CA ILE A 283 -26.99 7.05 28.39
C ILE A 283 -26.33 7.38 29.74
N CYS A 284 -26.40 8.64 30.17
CA CYS A 284 -25.77 9.10 31.40
C CYS A 284 -26.68 9.03 32.62
N ASN A 285 -27.97 8.72 32.45
CA ASN A 285 -28.98 8.71 33.51
C ASN A 285 -28.95 10.01 34.36
N GLY A 286 -28.86 11.16 33.69
CA GLY A 286 -28.78 12.48 34.30
C GLY A 286 -27.43 12.82 34.97
N ASN A 287 -26.41 11.97 34.87
CA ASN A 287 -25.10 12.24 35.45
C ASN A 287 -24.30 13.26 34.62
N GLU A 288 -24.29 14.52 35.08
CA GLU A 288 -23.66 15.64 34.38
C GLU A 288 -22.15 15.42 34.10
N LYS A 289 -21.41 14.82 35.03
CA LYS A 289 -19.96 14.60 34.85
C LYS A 289 -19.68 13.58 33.74
N VAL A 290 -20.50 12.54 33.65
CA VAL A 290 -20.36 11.51 32.60
C VAL A 290 -20.82 12.07 31.26
N TYR A 291 -21.89 12.86 31.25
CA TYR A 291 -22.39 13.55 30.07
C TYR A 291 -21.33 14.48 29.46
N GLU A 292 -20.75 15.36 30.27
CA GLU A 292 -19.67 16.27 29.85
C GLU A 292 -18.46 15.48 29.31
N TYR A 293 -18.05 14.41 30.01
CA TYR A 293 -16.95 13.56 29.55
C TYR A 293 -17.23 12.95 28.17
N ILE A 294 -18.42 12.41 27.93
CA ILE A 294 -18.80 11.82 26.64
C ILE A 294 -18.78 12.88 25.53
N LEU A 295 -19.34 14.07 25.78
CA LEU A 295 -19.34 15.15 24.79
C LEU A 295 -17.91 15.61 24.45
N CYS A 296 -17.08 15.85 25.46
CA CYS A 296 -15.67 16.19 25.26
C CYS A 296 -14.92 15.08 24.52
N TRP A 297 -15.22 13.81 24.81
CA TRP A 297 -14.59 12.68 24.14
C TRP A 297 -14.90 12.66 22.63
N PHE A 298 -16.16 12.88 22.24
CA PHE A 298 -16.54 13.01 20.83
C PHE A 298 -15.95 14.27 20.18
N ALA A 299 -15.99 15.41 20.85
CA ALA A 299 -15.42 16.65 20.36
C ALA A 299 -13.93 16.50 20.06
N ASN A 300 -13.18 15.85 20.95
CA ASN A 300 -11.74 15.62 20.77
C ASN A 300 -11.43 14.80 19.51
N ILE A 301 -12.21 13.75 19.22
CA ILE A 301 -12.00 12.90 18.02
C ILE A 301 -12.33 13.67 16.73
N LEU A 302 -13.37 14.51 16.76
CA LEU A 302 -13.80 15.29 15.60
C LEU A 302 -12.86 16.47 15.31
N GLN A 303 -12.35 17.13 16.35
CA GLN A 303 -11.46 18.28 16.21
C GLN A 303 -10.00 17.87 15.99
N HIS A 304 -9.60 16.72 16.54
CA HIS A 304 -8.23 16.20 16.47
C HIS A 304 -8.21 14.80 15.85
N PRO A 305 -8.49 14.64 14.54
CA PRO A 305 -8.57 13.34 13.88
C PRO A 305 -7.28 12.50 13.99
N SER A 306 -6.12 13.14 14.17
CA SER A 306 -4.83 12.44 14.38
C SER A 306 -4.60 11.99 15.82
N ALA A 307 -5.31 12.56 16.79
CA ALA A 307 -5.13 12.24 18.19
C ALA A 307 -5.94 10.98 18.54
N LYS A 308 -5.31 10.08 19.28
CA LYS A 308 -6.02 8.95 19.89
C LYS A 308 -6.37 9.34 21.31
N ASN A 309 -7.62 9.15 21.71
CA ASN A 309 -8.05 9.43 23.08
C ASN A 309 -7.51 8.42 24.10
N GLU A 310 -6.90 7.30 23.64
CA GLU A 310 -6.37 6.20 24.47
C GLU A 310 -7.39 5.59 25.46
N THR A 311 -8.66 5.90 25.25
CA THR A 311 -9.80 5.50 26.08
C THR A 311 -10.93 5.07 25.15
N ALA A 312 -11.77 4.14 25.63
CA ALA A 312 -12.96 3.67 24.93
C ALA A 312 -14.18 3.85 25.82
N LEU A 313 -15.28 4.36 25.26
CA LEU A 313 -16.57 4.42 25.94
C LEU A 313 -17.26 3.06 25.81
N ILE A 314 -17.67 2.48 26.93
CA ILE A 314 -18.45 1.23 26.98
C ILE A 314 -19.84 1.58 27.50
N ILE A 315 -20.85 1.45 26.64
CA ILE A 315 -22.25 1.67 26.98
C ILE A 315 -22.91 0.29 27.09
N ILE A 316 -23.44 -0.01 28.28
CA ILE A 316 -24.14 -1.26 28.58
C ILE A 316 -25.57 -0.95 29.00
N GLY A 317 -26.53 -1.69 28.43
CA GLY A 317 -27.94 -1.47 28.69
C GLY A 317 -28.80 -2.58 28.11
N LYS A 318 -30.09 -2.56 28.47
CA LYS A 318 -31.08 -3.41 27.77
C LYS A 318 -31.29 -2.86 26.36
N GLN A 319 -31.79 -3.67 25.45
CA GLN A 319 -32.13 -3.18 24.11
C GLN A 319 -33.18 -2.07 24.21
N GLY A 320 -32.96 -0.95 23.51
CA GLY A 320 -33.87 0.19 23.50
C GLY A 320 -33.73 1.14 24.70
N THR A 321 -32.68 0.98 25.50
CA THR A 321 -32.14 2.05 26.35
C THR A 321 -31.17 2.86 25.52
#